data_AF-A0A0D3JDA6-F1
#
_entry.id   AF-A0A0D3JDA6-F1
#
_cell.length_a   1.000
_cell.length_b   1.000
_cell.length_c   1.000
_cell.angle_alpha   90.00
_cell.angle_beta   90.00
_cell.angle_gamma   90.00
#
_symmetry.space_group_name_H-M   'P 1'
#
loop_
_entity.id
_entity.type
_entity.pdbx_description
1 polymer ?
#
loop_
_entity_poly.entity_id
_entity_poly.type
_entity_poly.pdbx_seq_one_letter_code
_entity_poly.pdbx_strand_id
1 'polypeptide(L)'
;MLETSQRRTGAAASPWCFDGSAAGPSCNTCSRYAQGAWVQTEKPPLYRLTSSLLAVRAGVSISNRSTHHYGNCADQHERRHGGRSSIPEREWRPTGCRLEQFERERACATLRSVGRSLLIVGDSTTGQLFLSISMMLGATLGRNRDKKSVLNDVTASACNDTVRISFVRRDLLLFAMHQHEIGQVRRCNPRFRELIGTSLYPRRASIADAVVLSTGHHHPAVQEQLGRSADAFFTRSLNHTLQSIARLRAARGKPPASLVVLGATLPVPHCTRYSQPIDLAEYLAADAGERRVRYGNSWRRITRLNWVASTLARAAGASYLAVDELSARRPDAAMAQAAAAAEPTSEAAKRVPDCLHYCQPGPTDAWSNLLLNLLASWQRGGLRLPAAAGDGFFGVEADKWVSMRGAGLHLERSSQRSADKAPSLTKEWWWPFGNCSRTREKRATELIRAM
;
A
#
# COMPACT_ATOMS: atom_id res chain seq x y z
N MET A 1 -13.13 12.21 60.38
CA MET A 1 -12.19 11.23 59.79
C MET A 1 -12.96 10.44 58.76
N LEU A 2 -12.45 10.43 57.52
CA LEU A 2 -12.77 9.53 56.41
C LEU A 2 -14.22 9.52 55.87
N GLU A 3 -14.51 10.44 54.95
CA GLU A 3 -15.46 10.16 53.85
C GLU A 3 -14.66 9.83 52.59
N THR A 4 -14.84 8.60 52.12
CA THR A 4 -14.23 8.06 50.91
C THR A 4 -14.87 8.67 49.66
N SER A 5 -14.17 9.62 49.03
CA SER A 5 -14.44 10.06 47.66
C SER A 5 -14.12 8.93 46.69
N GLN A 6 -15.14 8.21 46.22
CA GLN A 6 -15.06 7.42 45.00
C GLN A 6 -14.89 8.37 43.81
N ARG A 7 -13.63 8.64 43.44
CA ARG A 7 -13.32 9.08 42.08
C ARG A 7 -13.74 7.97 41.13
N ARG A 8 -14.86 8.16 40.43
CA ARG A 8 -15.15 7.47 39.18
C ARG A 8 -14.03 7.81 38.20
N THR A 9 -12.99 6.99 38.17
CA THR A 9 -12.09 6.89 37.03
C THR A 9 -12.89 6.27 35.91
N GLY A 10 -13.64 7.08 35.17
CA GLY A 10 -14.08 6.73 33.84
C GLY A 10 -12.82 6.51 33.02
N ALA A 11 -12.42 5.25 32.88
CA ALA A 11 -11.44 4.85 31.89
C ALA A 11 -12.01 5.30 30.54
N ALA A 12 -11.48 6.40 30.01
CA ALA A 12 -11.79 6.82 28.65
C ALA A 12 -11.50 5.63 27.74
N ALA A 13 -12.55 5.08 27.14
CA ALA A 13 -12.43 4.02 26.15
C ALA A 13 -11.38 4.44 25.12
N SER A 14 -10.38 3.59 24.95
CA SER A 14 -9.26 3.82 24.04
C SER A 14 -9.83 4.08 22.63
N PRO A 15 -9.52 5.22 21.95
CA PRO A 15 -10.15 5.60 20.66
C PRO A 15 -9.83 4.65 19.48
N TRP A 16 -9.19 3.51 19.74
CA TRP A 16 -8.42 2.75 18.76
C TRP A 16 -8.88 1.30 18.59
N CYS A 17 -10.02 0.93 19.17
CA CYS A 17 -10.67 -0.36 18.94
C CYS A 17 -12.17 -0.11 18.76
N PHE A 18 -12.75 -0.62 17.68
CA PHE A 18 -14.13 -0.31 17.33
C PHE A 18 -15.08 -1.05 18.28
N ASP A 19 -15.56 -0.34 19.29
CA ASP A 19 -16.74 -0.79 20.03
C ASP A 19 -17.97 -0.29 19.29
N GLY A 20 -18.53 -1.18 18.47
CA GLY A 20 -19.82 -1.00 17.83
C GLY A 20 -20.75 -2.07 18.32
N SER A 21 -21.50 -1.78 19.38
CA SER A 21 -22.63 -2.59 19.85
C SER A 21 -23.70 -2.67 18.77
N ALA A 22 -23.95 -3.87 18.23
CA ALA A 22 -25.28 -4.47 18.04
C ALA A 22 -25.17 -5.75 17.18
N ALA A 23 -25.62 -6.87 17.76
CA ALA A 23 -25.92 -8.18 17.18
C ALA A 23 -24.79 -8.91 16.41
N GLY A 24 -23.94 -9.65 17.16
CA GLY A 24 -22.89 -10.57 16.67
C GLY A 24 -21.50 -9.94 16.55
N PRO A 25 -20.38 -10.68 16.69
CA PRO A 25 -19.04 -10.11 16.61
C PRO A 25 -18.67 -9.81 15.15
N SER A 26 -19.18 -8.70 14.62
CA SER A 26 -18.63 -8.07 13.41
C SER A 26 -17.14 -7.74 13.63
N CYS A 27 -16.33 -7.73 12.56
CA CYS A 27 -14.88 -7.46 12.63
C CYS A 27 -14.53 -5.99 12.96
N ASN A 28 -15.05 -5.54 14.10
CA ASN A 28 -14.93 -4.20 14.64
C ASN A 28 -13.78 -4.12 15.66
N THR A 29 -12.90 -5.10 15.80
CA THR A 29 -11.79 -5.00 16.77
C THR A 29 -10.46 -5.31 16.10
N CYS A 30 -9.40 -4.60 16.51
CA CYS A 30 -8.07 -4.70 15.91
C CYS A 30 -7.63 -6.15 15.71
N SER A 31 -7.30 -6.49 14.47
CA SER A 31 -6.67 -7.75 14.05
C SER A 31 -7.43 -9.04 14.35
N ARG A 32 -8.66 -9.02 14.90
CA ARG A 32 -9.49 -10.26 14.98
C ARG A 32 -9.76 -10.86 13.61
N TYR A 33 -9.73 -10.03 12.57
CA TYR A 33 -9.84 -10.46 11.20
C TYR A 33 -8.56 -11.11 10.64
N ALA A 34 -7.40 -10.95 11.29
CA ALA A 34 -6.10 -11.33 10.73
C ALA A 34 -5.82 -12.84 10.85
N GLN A 35 -6.49 -13.53 11.78
CA GLN A 35 -6.44 -14.98 11.95
C GLN A 35 -7.68 -15.63 11.34
N GLY A 36 -7.50 -16.72 10.61
CA GLY A 36 -8.56 -17.31 9.79
C GLY A 36 -8.08 -18.38 8.85
N ALA A 37 -8.95 -18.73 7.90
CA ALA A 37 -8.67 -19.70 6.85
C ALA A 37 -9.14 -19.19 5.49
N TRP A 38 -8.48 -19.69 4.44
CA TRP A 38 -8.90 -19.48 3.07
C TRP A 38 -9.90 -20.54 2.67
N VAL A 39 -11.11 -20.12 2.33
CA VAL A 39 -12.19 -21.04 1.92
C VAL A 39 -12.41 -20.90 0.43
N GLN A 40 -12.53 -22.05 -0.24
CA GLN A 40 -12.89 -22.10 -1.65
C GLN A 40 -14.23 -21.42 -1.87
N THR A 41 -14.34 -20.58 -2.90
CA THR A 41 -15.62 -20.03 -3.35
C THR A 41 -16.03 -20.66 -4.67
N GLU A 42 -17.35 -20.80 -4.85
CA GLU A 42 -17.98 -21.21 -6.11
C GLU A 42 -18.25 -20.02 -7.01
N LYS A 43 -18.13 -18.79 -6.49
CA LYS A 43 -18.32 -17.57 -7.27
C LYS A 43 -17.24 -17.46 -8.35
N PRO A 44 -17.60 -16.99 -9.54
CA PRO A 44 -16.62 -16.66 -10.55
C PRO A 44 -15.87 -15.38 -10.17
N PRO A 45 -14.67 -15.19 -10.74
CA PRO A 45 -13.91 -13.96 -10.55
C PRO A 45 -14.65 -12.69 -10.91
N LEU A 46 -14.58 -11.70 -10.01
CA LEU A 46 -15.22 -10.39 -10.17
C LEU A 46 -14.66 -9.59 -11.35
N TYR A 47 -13.42 -9.85 -11.71
CA TYR A 47 -12.73 -9.16 -12.80
C TYR A 47 -11.64 -10.04 -13.38
N ARG A 48 -11.11 -9.60 -14.51
CA ARG A 48 -9.98 -10.24 -15.15
C ARG A 48 -8.91 -9.23 -15.52
N LEU A 49 -7.71 -9.41 -14.99
CA LEU A 49 -6.59 -8.51 -15.22
C LEU A 49 -5.70 -9.01 -16.35
N THR A 50 -5.86 -8.44 -17.53
CA THR A 50 -5.04 -8.73 -18.72
C THR A 50 -4.03 -7.63 -18.99
N SER A 51 -2.96 -7.94 -19.72
CA SER A 51 -2.00 -6.93 -20.18
C SER A 51 -2.65 -5.94 -21.13
N SER A 52 -3.62 -6.37 -21.93
CA SER A 52 -4.40 -5.50 -22.82
C SER A 52 -5.24 -4.49 -22.04
N LEU A 53 -5.88 -4.91 -20.94
CA LEU A 53 -6.65 -4.01 -20.07
C LEU A 53 -5.75 -2.93 -19.47
N LEU A 54 -4.57 -3.32 -18.97
CA LEU A 54 -3.60 -2.38 -18.40
C LEU A 54 -2.99 -1.45 -19.47
N ALA A 55 -2.75 -1.95 -20.68
CA ALA A 55 -2.26 -1.13 -21.79
C ALA A 55 -3.30 -0.11 -22.24
N VAL A 56 -4.55 -0.53 -22.41
CA VAL A 56 -5.65 0.33 -22.88
C VAL A 56 -6.07 1.33 -21.81
N ARG A 57 -6.33 0.87 -20.58
CA ARG A 57 -6.92 1.71 -19.53
C ARG A 57 -5.89 2.46 -18.71
N ALA A 58 -4.74 1.85 -18.41
CA ALA A 58 -3.69 2.50 -17.62
C ALA A 58 -2.53 3.06 -18.47
N GLY A 59 -2.52 2.85 -19.78
CA GLY A 59 -1.47 3.37 -20.66
C GLY A 59 -0.08 2.79 -20.39
N VAL A 60 -0.01 1.59 -19.79
CA VAL A 60 1.23 0.91 -19.41
C VAL A 60 1.65 -0.03 -20.52
N SER A 61 2.89 0.10 -21.00
CA SER A 61 3.45 -0.87 -21.96
C SER A 61 3.90 -2.12 -21.20
N ILE A 62 3.01 -3.11 -21.13
CA ILE A 62 3.21 -4.39 -20.46
C ILE A 62 3.22 -5.47 -21.55
N SER A 63 4.35 -6.16 -21.70
CA SER A 63 4.41 -7.33 -22.58
C SER A 63 3.47 -8.40 -22.05
N ASN A 64 2.62 -8.93 -22.94
CA ASN A 64 1.78 -10.06 -22.59
C ASN A 64 2.62 -11.31 -22.25
N ARG A 65 3.89 -11.41 -22.65
CA ARG A 65 4.74 -12.60 -22.45
C ARG A 65 5.34 -12.71 -21.05
N SER A 66 5.16 -11.72 -20.18
CA SER A 66 5.73 -11.72 -18.83
C SER A 66 4.70 -11.32 -17.79
N THR A 67 4.70 -12.02 -16.66
CA THR A 67 4.05 -11.56 -15.43
C THR A 67 4.80 -10.32 -14.95
N HIS A 68 4.18 -9.14 -15.03
CA HIS A 68 4.73 -7.91 -14.47
C HIS A 68 4.24 -7.76 -13.03
N HIS A 69 4.97 -7.01 -12.20
CA HIS A 69 4.83 -6.85 -10.73
C HIS A 69 3.43 -6.52 -10.16
N TYR A 70 2.40 -6.48 -11.01
CA TYR A 70 1.04 -6.08 -10.68
C TYR A 70 0.01 -7.20 -10.84
N GLY A 71 0.42 -8.47 -10.99
CA GLY A 71 -0.48 -9.62 -10.86
C GLY A 71 -1.29 -9.99 -12.09
N ASN A 72 -0.91 -9.54 -13.29
CA ASN A 72 -1.58 -9.86 -14.57
C ASN A 72 -1.30 -11.32 -15.03
N CYS A 73 -1.71 -12.30 -14.23
CA CYS A 73 -1.46 -13.72 -14.54
C CYS A 73 -2.44 -14.29 -15.58
N ALA A 74 -3.59 -13.64 -15.82
CA ALA A 74 -4.64 -14.15 -16.69
C ALA A 74 -4.13 -14.54 -18.09
N ASP A 75 -3.36 -13.67 -18.75
CA ASP A 75 -2.82 -13.92 -20.09
C ASP A 75 -1.88 -15.13 -20.16
N GLN A 76 -1.25 -15.50 -19.05
CA GLN A 76 -0.39 -16.68 -18.97
C GLN A 76 -1.20 -17.95 -18.70
N HIS A 77 -2.21 -17.89 -17.83
CA HIS A 77 -3.12 -19.02 -17.60
C HIS A 77 -3.91 -19.38 -18.86
N GLU A 78 -4.41 -18.41 -19.60
CA GLU A 78 -5.20 -18.66 -20.80
C GLU A 78 -4.44 -19.39 -21.90
N ARG A 79 -3.20 -18.98 -22.16
CA ARG A 79 -2.34 -19.63 -23.16
C ARG A 79 -2.10 -21.11 -22.86
N ARG A 80 -2.26 -21.52 -21.60
CA ARG A 80 -2.03 -22.91 -21.15
C ARG A 80 -3.31 -23.72 -21.04
N HIS A 81 -4.37 -23.13 -20.50
CA HIS A 81 -5.56 -23.86 -20.05
C HIS A 81 -6.81 -23.56 -20.88
N GLY A 82 -6.67 -22.97 -22.07
CA GLY A 82 -7.79 -22.75 -22.99
C GLY A 82 -8.87 -21.81 -22.44
N GLY A 83 -8.48 -20.79 -21.65
CA GLY A 83 -9.38 -19.75 -21.15
C GLY A 83 -9.93 -19.92 -19.73
N ARG A 84 -9.67 -21.04 -19.03
CA ARG A 84 -10.04 -21.18 -17.61
C ARG A 84 -8.99 -20.57 -16.68
N SER A 85 -9.41 -19.70 -15.75
CA SER A 85 -8.56 -19.28 -14.63
C SER A 85 -8.23 -20.51 -13.81
N SER A 86 -6.96 -20.93 -13.77
CA SER A 86 -6.56 -22.14 -13.05
C SER A 86 -6.25 -21.88 -11.57
N ILE A 87 -6.37 -20.63 -11.10
CA ILE A 87 -6.24 -20.30 -9.68
C ILE A 87 -7.65 -20.37 -9.06
N PRO A 88 -7.91 -21.32 -8.16
CA PRO A 88 -9.19 -21.40 -7.48
C PRO A 88 -9.44 -20.12 -6.70
N GLU A 89 -10.62 -19.53 -6.90
CA GLU A 89 -11.03 -18.37 -6.12
C GLU A 89 -11.22 -18.77 -4.67
N ARG A 90 -10.66 -17.98 -3.76
CA ARG A 90 -10.75 -18.23 -2.32
C ARG A 90 -11.06 -16.95 -1.60
N GLU A 91 -11.97 -17.03 -0.64
CA GLU A 91 -12.32 -15.93 0.25
C GLU A 91 -11.64 -16.15 1.61
N TRP A 92 -11.17 -15.06 2.21
CA TRP A 92 -10.64 -15.10 3.56
C TRP A 92 -11.79 -15.11 4.58
N ARG A 93 -11.80 -16.08 5.50
CA ARG A 93 -12.77 -16.17 6.59
C ARG A 93 -12.05 -16.12 7.94
N PRO A 94 -12.17 -15.02 8.69
CA PRO A 94 -11.60 -14.97 10.03
C PRO A 94 -12.31 -15.92 10.99
N THR A 95 -11.57 -16.38 11.99
CA THR A 95 -12.12 -17.20 13.09
C THR A 95 -12.74 -16.34 14.19
N GLY A 96 -12.18 -15.16 14.46
CA GLY A 96 -12.55 -14.31 15.60
C GLY A 96 -13.67 -13.31 15.34
N CYS A 97 -14.15 -13.20 14.09
CA CYS A 97 -15.20 -12.26 13.70
C CYS A 97 -15.73 -12.56 12.29
N ARG A 98 -16.86 -11.93 11.92
CA ARG A 98 -17.41 -11.99 10.56
C ARG A 98 -17.01 -10.77 9.73
N LEU A 99 -16.44 -11.01 8.55
CA LEU A 99 -16.27 -9.99 7.51
C LEU A 99 -17.51 -9.91 6.64
N GLU A 100 -17.91 -8.69 6.30
CA GLU A 100 -18.83 -8.48 5.20
C GLU A 100 -18.13 -8.88 3.90
N GLN A 101 -18.79 -9.70 3.11
CA GLN A 101 -18.29 -10.07 1.79
C GLN A 101 -18.43 -8.88 0.84
N PHE A 102 -17.55 -8.82 -0.15
CA PHE A 102 -17.56 -7.72 -1.11
C PHE A 102 -18.87 -7.72 -1.91
N GLU A 103 -19.49 -6.55 -1.96
CA GLU A 103 -20.61 -6.22 -2.82
C GLU A 103 -20.34 -4.82 -3.38
N ARG A 104 -20.44 -4.64 -4.70
CA ARG A 104 -19.99 -3.41 -5.37
C ARG A 104 -20.81 -2.20 -4.92
N GLU A 105 -22.12 -2.33 -4.85
CA GLU A 105 -23.07 -1.29 -4.48
C GLU A 105 -22.79 -0.79 -3.06
N ARG A 106 -22.59 -1.72 -2.13
CA ARG A 106 -22.24 -1.44 -0.72
C ARG A 106 -20.86 -0.83 -0.58
N ALA A 107 -19.87 -1.32 -1.32
CA ALA A 107 -18.53 -0.74 -1.34
C ALA A 107 -18.57 0.71 -1.84
N CYS A 108 -19.33 0.98 -2.91
CA CYS A 108 -19.56 2.33 -3.41
C CYS A 108 -20.28 3.23 -2.38
N ALA A 109 -21.31 2.72 -1.70
CA ALA A 109 -21.99 3.45 -0.62
C ALA A 109 -21.03 3.80 0.52
N THR A 110 -20.20 2.85 0.94
CA THR A 110 -19.17 3.03 1.97
C THR A 110 -18.20 4.13 1.57
N LEU A 111 -17.61 4.04 0.38
CA LEU A 111 -16.66 5.03 -0.14
C LEU A 111 -17.26 6.42 -0.26
N ARG A 112 -18.54 6.52 -0.65
CA ARG A 112 -19.26 7.80 -0.67
C ARG A 112 -19.46 8.37 0.73
N SER A 113 -19.78 7.54 1.72
CA SER A 113 -19.99 7.98 3.11
C SER A 113 -18.70 8.41 3.83
N VAL A 114 -17.55 7.83 3.49
CA VAL A 114 -16.27 8.19 4.10
C VAL A 114 -15.61 9.39 3.41
N GLY A 115 -16.19 9.94 2.35
CA GLY A 115 -15.75 11.21 1.75
C GLY A 115 -15.43 11.17 0.26
N ARG A 116 -15.49 10.00 -0.40
CA ARG A 116 -15.41 9.81 -1.87
C ARG A 116 -14.02 9.83 -2.50
N SER A 117 -12.94 10.20 -1.79
CA SER A 117 -11.57 10.09 -2.33
C SER A 117 -10.65 9.18 -1.52
N LEU A 118 -9.91 8.32 -2.24
CA LEU A 118 -8.95 7.37 -1.68
C LEU A 118 -7.57 7.55 -2.31
N LEU A 119 -6.57 7.90 -1.50
CA LEU A 119 -5.17 7.92 -1.91
C LEU A 119 -4.46 6.68 -1.39
N ILE A 120 -3.78 5.96 -2.28
CA ILE A 120 -3.00 4.76 -1.98
C ILE A 120 -1.53 5.06 -2.31
N VAL A 121 -0.63 4.89 -1.35
CA VAL A 121 0.80 5.24 -1.48
C VAL A 121 1.65 4.10 -0.96
N GLY A 122 2.62 3.66 -1.76
CA GLY A 122 3.54 2.59 -1.37
C GLY A 122 4.27 2.01 -2.57
N ASP A 123 4.67 0.76 -2.49
CA ASP A 123 5.46 0.08 -3.52
C ASP A 123 4.61 -0.68 -4.58
N SER A 124 5.21 -1.66 -5.26
CA SER A 124 4.53 -2.52 -6.23
C SER A 124 3.42 -3.38 -5.63
N THR A 125 3.60 -3.95 -4.43
CA THR A 125 2.53 -4.72 -3.74
C THR A 125 1.35 -3.83 -3.40
N THR A 126 1.63 -2.57 -3.09
CA THR A 126 0.62 -1.55 -2.85
C THR A 126 -0.11 -1.13 -4.13
N GLY A 127 0.60 -1.13 -5.26
CA GLY A 127 0.00 -1.02 -6.59
C GLY A 127 -0.95 -2.18 -6.89
N GLN A 128 -0.70 -3.38 -6.38
CA GLN A 128 -1.64 -4.51 -6.49
C GLN A 128 -2.93 -4.21 -5.72
N LEU A 129 -2.85 -3.67 -4.49
CA LEU A 129 -4.05 -3.22 -3.77
C LEU A 129 -4.85 -2.20 -4.59
N PHE A 130 -4.18 -1.19 -5.17
CA PHE A 130 -4.84 -0.19 -6.01
C PHE A 130 -5.58 -0.80 -7.21
N LEU A 131 -4.94 -1.72 -7.94
CA LEU A 131 -5.57 -2.39 -9.07
C LEU A 131 -6.75 -3.24 -8.62
N SER A 132 -6.57 -4.05 -7.57
CA SER A 132 -7.61 -4.91 -7.03
C SER A 132 -8.87 -4.12 -6.66
N ILE A 133 -8.75 -3.11 -5.79
CA ILE A 133 -9.92 -2.32 -5.38
C ILE A 133 -10.56 -1.59 -6.56
N SER A 134 -9.76 -1.07 -7.50
CA SER A 134 -10.27 -0.39 -8.69
C SER A 134 -11.05 -1.35 -9.60
N MET A 135 -10.54 -2.57 -9.82
CA MET A 135 -11.19 -3.55 -10.68
C MET A 135 -12.45 -4.14 -10.03
N MET A 136 -12.41 -4.44 -8.73
CA MET A 136 -13.60 -4.90 -7.97
C MET A 136 -14.75 -3.88 -8.04
N LEU A 137 -14.42 -2.58 -7.98
CA LEU A 137 -15.39 -1.49 -8.11
C LEU A 137 -15.84 -1.22 -9.55
N GLY A 138 -15.28 -1.89 -10.56
CA GLY A 138 -15.56 -1.63 -11.96
C GLY A 138 -15.05 -0.26 -12.45
N ALA A 139 -13.97 0.24 -11.86
CA ALA A 139 -13.45 1.57 -12.12
C ALA A 139 -12.87 1.75 -13.54
N THR A 140 -12.96 2.97 -14.04
CA THR A 140 -12.19 3.44 -15.20
C THR A 140 -10.82 3.90 -14.71
N LEU A 141 -9.76 3.21 -15.11
CA LEU A 141 -8.39 3.62 -14.82
C LEU A 141 -8.01 4.82 -15.70
N GLY A 142 -7.21 5.71 -15.12
CA GLY A 142 -6.57 6.80 -15.82
C GLY A 142 -5.17 6.43 -16.31
N ARG A 143 -4.56 7.34 -17.07
CA ARG A 143 -3.25 7.09 -17.68
C ARG A 143 -2.11 7.22 -16.67
N ASN A 144 -1.25 6.21 -16.62
CA ASN A 144 -0.01 6.23 -15.85
C ASN A 144 0.87 7.40 -16.31
N ARG A 145 1.40 8.14 -15.34
CA ARG A 145 2.22 9.33 -15.60
C ARG A 145 3.42 9.01 -16.48
N ASP A 146 4.15 7.97 -16.14
CA ASP A 146 5.38 7.58 -16.83
C ASP A 146 5.05 6.50 -17.89
N LYS A 147 5.57 6.63 -19.12
CA LYS A 147 5.40 5.64 -20.23
C LYS A 147 6.21 4.34 -20.01
N LYS A 148 6.32 3.86 -18.78
CA LYS A 148 7.12 2.69 -18.41
C LYS A 148 6.23 1.48 -18.10
N SER A 149 6.82 0.30 -17.96
CA SER A 149 6.17 -0.94 -17.50
C SER A 149 5.76 -0.93 -16.02
N VAL A 150 5.95 0.19 -15.33
CA VAL A 150 5.76 0.34 -13.88
C VAL A 150 4.68 1.38 -13.59
N LEU A 151 3.69 1.02 -12.77
CA LEU A 151 2.74 1.99 -12.22
C LEU A 151 3.47 2.95 -11.28
N ASN A 152 3.45 4.24 -11.61
CA ASN A 152 4.13 5.27 -10.82
C ASN A 152 3.14 6.25 -10.21
N ASP A 153 2.17 6.68 -11.00
CA ASP A 153 1.16 7.65 -10.59
C ASP A 153 -0.04 7.46 -11.52
N VAL A 154 -1.09 6.87 -10.96
CA VAL A 154 -2.27 6.39 -11.71
C VAL A 154 -3.50 6.80 -10.93
N THR A 155 -4.53 7.22 -11.65
CA THR A 155 -5.83 7.57 -11.08
C THR A 155 -6.87 6.55 -11.51
N ALA A 156 -7.99 6.51 -10.82
CA ALA A 156 -9.18 5.78 -11.24
C ALA A 156 -10.44 6.56 -10.84
N SER A 157 -11.49 6.37 -11.61
CA SER A 157 -12.84 6.88 -11.34
C SER A 157 -13.78 5.69 -11.20
N ALA A 158 -14.52 5.64 -10.10
CA ALA A 158 -15.38 4.51 -9.75
C ALA A 158 -16.77 4.98 -9.34
N CYS A 159 -17.72 4.05 -9.24
CA CYS A 159 -19.05 4.29 -8.70
C CYS A 159 -19.79 5.42 -9.43
N ASN A 160 -19.82 5.37 -10.77
CA ASN A 160 -20.40 6.41 -11.64
C ASN A 160 -19.77 7.80 -11.40
N ASP A 161 -18.43 7.84 -11.42
CA ASP A 161 -17.61 9.04 -11.20
C ASP A 161 -17.78 9.76 -9.86
N THR A 162 -18.53 9.16 -8.95
CA THR A 162 -18.73 9.73 -7.61
C THR A 162 -17.58 9.40 -6.65
N VAL A 163 -16.65 8.50 -7.01
CA VAL A 163 -15.49 8.11 -6.20
C VAL A 163 -14.21 8.24 -7.01
N ARG A 164 -13.17 8.86 -6.41
CA ARG A 164 -11.84 9.03 -7.00
C ARG A 164 -10.80 8.24 -6.23
N ILE A 165 -10.01 7.45 -6.95
CA ILE A 165 -8.90 6.69 -6.38
C ILE A 165 -7.61 7.16 -7.04
N SER A 166 -6.53 7.31 -6.28
CA SER A 166 -5.21 7.59 -6.83
C SER A 166 -4.16 6.70 -6.18
N PHE A 167 -3.27 6.15 -7.00
CA PHE A 167 -2.07 5.46 -6.56
C PHE A 167 -0.83 6.29 -6.85
N VAL A 168 0.08 6.37 -5.89
CA VAL A 168 1.39 6.99 -6.04
C VAL A 168 2.47 6.04 -5.52
N ARG A 169 3.40 5.64 -6.40
CA ARG A 169 4.48 4.73 -6.02
C ARG A 169 5.55 5.42 -5.18
N ARG A 170 5.64 5.14 -3.87
CA ARG A 170 6.68 5.63 -2.94
C ARG A 170 7.13 4.48 -2.04
N ASP A 171 8.13 3.75 -2.52
CA ASP A 171 8.59 2.50 -1.93
C ASP A 171 9.16 2.64 -0.50
N LEU A 172 9.55 3.85 -0.10
CA LEU A 172 10.09 4.16 1.25
C LEU A 172 9.22 5.13 2.06
N LEU A 173 8.11 5.57 1.49
CA LEU A 173 7.19 6.55 2.08
C LEU A 173 7.82 7.86 2.60
N LEU A 174 9.05 8.21 2.21
CA LEU A 174 9.73 9.40 2.75
C LEU A 174 8.87 10.67 2.60
N PHE A 175 8.70 11.41 3.70
CA PHE A 175 8.01 12.69 3.68
C PHE A 175 8.85 13.75 2.96
N ALA A 176 8.31 14.33 1.89
CA ALA A 176 8.95 15.45 1.18
C ALA A 176 7.90 16.43 0.69
N MET A 177 8.07 17.71 1.05
CA MET A 177 7.19 18.81 0.63
C MET A 177 7.82 19.67 -0.48
N HIS A 178 9.12 19.51 -0.70
CA HIS A 178 9.86 20.20 -1.74
C HIS A 178 10.73 19.27 -2.60
N GLN A 179 10.87 19.61 -3.88
CA GLN A 179 11.69 18.84 -4.83
C GLN A 179 13.16 18.77 -4.45
N HIS A 180 13.69 19.76 -3.72
CA HIS A 180 15.09 19.76 -3.29
C HIS A 180 15.39 18.63 -2.28
N GLU A 181 14.42 18.25 -1.44
CA GLU A 181 14.54 17.15 -0.47
C GLU A 181 14.68 15.81 -1.21
N ILE A 182 13.82 15.61 -2.23
CA ILE A 182 13.90 14.47 -3.16
C ILE A 182 15.25 14.49 -3.90
N GLY A 183 15.68 15.66 -4.36
CA GLY A 183 16.96 15.85 -5.04
C GLY A 183 18.18 15.52 -4.16
N GLN A 184 18.11 15.74 -2.85
CA GLN A 184 19.19 15.37 -1.92
C GLN A 184 19.35 13.85 -1.84
N VAL A 185 18.27 13.11 -1.62
CA VAL A 185 18.31 11.63 -1.53
C VAL A 185 18.82 11.02 -2.84
N ARG A 186 18.35 11.52 -3.99
CA ARG A 186 18.78 11.07 -5.32
C ARG A 186 20.28 11.22 -5.56
N ARG A 187 20.89 12.28 -5.02
CA ARG A 187 22.34 12.53 -5.13
C ARG A 187 23.14 11.59 -4.25
N CYS A 188 22.63 11.26 -3.06
CA CYS A 188 23.31 10.35 -2.13
C CYS A 188 23.40 8.92 -2.66
N ASN A 189 22.35 8.43 -3.32
CA ASN A 189 22.34 7.08 -3.85
C ASN A 189 21.43 7.02 -5.09
N PRO A 190 21.99 6.88 -6.30
CA PRO A 190 21.20 6.76 -7.52
C PRO A 190 20.21 5.60 -7.50
N ARG A 191 20.43 4.54 -6.70
CA ARG A 191 19.47 3.44 -6.53
C ARG A 191 18.22 3.85 -5.75
N PHE A 192 18.29 4.88 -4.90
CA PHE A 192 17.09 5.44 -4.23
C PHE A 192 16.25 6.33 -5.15
N ARG A 193 16.77 6.71 -6.32
CA ARG A 193 16.02 7.51 -7.30
C ARG A 193 14.68 6.89 -7.67
N GLU A 194 14.66 5.57 -7.82
CA GLU A 194 13.45 4.84 -8.20
C GLU A 194 12.51 4.63 -7.02
N LEU A 195 13.06 4.52 -5.80
CA LEU A 195 12.30 4.24 -4.58
C LEU A 195 11.52 5.46 -4.04
N ILE A 196 12.08 6.67 -4.22
CA ILE A 196 11.45 7.90 -3.70
C ILE A 196 10.59 8.64 -4.72
N GLY A 197 10.80 8.36 -6.02
CA GLY A 197 10.14 9.04 -7.14
C GLY A 197 10.20 10.58 -7.09
N THR A 198 9.18 11.26 -7.62
CA THR A 198 9.19 12.74 -7.81
C THR A 198 7.94 13.49 -7.36
N SER A 199 6.84 12.81 -7.02
CA SER A 199 5.64 13.50 -6.53
C SER A 199 5.75 13.78 -5.04
N LEU A 200 5.17 14.90 -4.67
CA LEU A 200 5.02 15.44 -3.32
C LEU A 200 3.70 14.93 -2.75
N TYR A 201 3.58 13.60 -2.67
CA TYR A 201 2.37 12.91 -2.24
C TYR A 201 1.80 13.39 -0.89
N PRO A 202 2.57 13.93 0.09
CA PRO A 202 1.97 14.43 1.33
C PRO A 202 0.96 15.56 1.09
N ARG A 203 1.10 16.31 -0.02
CA ARG A 203 0.11 17.30 -0.46
C ARG A 203 -1.22 16.64 -0.83
N ARG A 204 -1.21 15.54 -1.59
CA ARG A 204 -2.42 14.75 -1.88
C ARG A 204 -2.96 14.09 -0.63
N ALA A 205 -2.07 13.55 0.21
CA ALA A 205 -2.45 12.91 1.46
C ALA A 205 -3.13 13.88 2.42
N SER A 206 -2.83 15.18 2.35
CA SER A 206 -3.51 16.19 3.16
C SER A 206 -4.91 16.55 2.65
N ILE A 207 -5.26 16.33 1.37
CA ILE A 207 -6.60 16.63 0.81
C ILE A 207 -7.51 15.39 0.77
N ALA A 208 -6.95 14.20 0.54
CA ALA A 208 -7.74 12.98 0.35
C ALA A 208 -8.59 12.65 1.59
N ASP A 209 -9.74 12.03 1.38
CA ASP A 209 -10.65 11.66 2.46
C ASP A 209 -10.10 10.47 3.24
N ALA A 210 -9.73 9.40 2.55
CA ALA A 210 -8.99 8.29 3.11
C ALA A 210 -7.59 8.18 2.48
N VAL A 211 -6.59 7.86 3.29
CA VAL A 211 -5.20 7.63 2.83
C VAL A 211 -4.74 6.27 3.30
N VAL A 212 -4.19 5.47 2.40
CA VAL A 212 -3.52 4.20 2.69
C VAL A 212 -2.03 4.37 2.39
N LEU A 213 -1.19 4.23 3.41
CA LEU A 213 0.26 4.19 3.30
C LEU A 213 0.73 2.76 3.56
N SER A 214 1.52 2.19 2.66
CA SER A 214 2.09 0.85 2.83
C SER A 214 3.61 0.93 2.97
N THR A 215 4.15 0.25 3.98
CA THR A 215 5.60 0.22 4.23
C THR A 215 6.35 -0.65 3.23
N GLY A 216 5.66 -1.57 2.54
CA GLY A 216 6.22 -2.35 1.44
C GLY A 216 7.46 -3.18 1.80
N HIS A 217 8.21 -3.58 0.77
CA HIS A 217 9.32 -4.55 0.89
C HIS A 217 10.71 -3.98 0.62
N HIS A 218 10.81 -2.68 0.37
CA HIS A 218 12.07 -2.05 -0.04
C HIS A 218 12.95 -1.60 1.12
N HIS A 219 12.39 -1.38 2.32
CA HIS A 219 13.16 -0.92 3.48
C HIS A 219 14.32 -1.84 3.89
N PRO A 220 14.18 -3.18 3.94
CA PRO A 220 15.29 -4.06 4.31
C PRO A 220 16.55 -3.87 3.43
N ALA A 221 16.38 -3.75 2.12
CA ALA A 221 17.50 -3.55 1.19
C ALA A 221 18.15 -2.16 1.34
N VAL A 222 17.36 -1.15 1.73
CA VAL A 222 17.87 0.18 2.09
C VAL A 222 18.67 0.12 3.39
N GLN A 223 18.15 -0.59 4.39
CA GLN A 223 18.81 -0.77 5.68
C GLN A 223 20.18 -1.44 5.52
N GLU A 224 20.28 -2.49 4.71
CA GLU A 224 21.57 -3.14 4.40
C GLU A 224 22.60 -2.17 3.82
N GLN A 225 22.17 -1.20 3.01
CA GLN A 225 23.06 -0.19 2.42
C GLN A 225 23.48 0.92 3.39
N LEU A 226 22.69 1.18 4.45
CA LEU A 226 22.93 2.26 5.41
C LEU A 226 23.81 1.85 6.61
N GLY A 227 24.13 0.56 6.76
CA GLY A 227 25.01 0.07 7.82
C GLY A 227 24.48 0.35 9.25
N ARG A 228 25.34 0.79 10.18
CA ARG A 228 24.99 0.97 11.61
C ARG A 228 23.83 1.96 11.87
N SER A 229 23.53 2.86 10.93
CA SER A 229 22.41 3.83 11.03
C SER A 229 21.05 3.26 10.57
N ALA A 230 21.02 2.01 10.10
CA ALA A 230 19.89 1.41 9.40
C ALA A 230 18.72 1.02 10.30
N ASP A 231 19.00 0.51 11.50
CA ASP A 231 17.96 -0.05 12.39
C ASP A 231 16.96 1.00 12.85
N ALA A 232 17.41 2.24 13.01
CA ALA A 232 16.54 3.35 13.37
C ALA A 232 15.96 4.11 12.17
N PHE A 233 16.53 3.94 10.96
CA PHE A 233 16.10 4.70 9.78
C PHE A 233 14.63 4.46 9.45
N PHE A 234 14.21 3.19 9.39
CA PHE A 234 12.80 2.84 9.14
C PHE A 234 11.87 3.48 10.18
N THR A 235 12.14 3.22 11.46
CA THR A 235 11.31 3.70 12.58
C THR A 235 11.20 5.22 12.57
N ARG A 236 12.32 5.93 12.44
CA ARG A 236 12.33 7.40 12.49
C ARG A 236 11.70 8.02 11.25
N SER A 237 12.00 7.48 10.07
CA SER A 237 11.42 7.95 8.81
C SER A 237 9.91 7.74 8.75
N LEU A 238 9.43 6.55 9.15
CA LEU A 238 8.01 6.26 9.19
C LEU A 238 7.30 7.12 10.24
N ASN A 239 7.89 7.25 11.44
CA ASN A 239 7.31 8.10 12.48
C ASN A 239 7.20 9.56 12.02
N HIS A 240 8.26 10.13 11.45
CA HIS A 240 8.23 11.49 10.91
C HIS A 240 7.17 11.63 9.81
N THR A 241 7.06 10.65 8.92
CA THR A 241 6.04 10.65 7.85
C THR A 241 4.62 10.64 8.41
N LEU A 242 4.32 9.73 9.34
CA LEU A 242 2.99 9.60 9.94
C LEU A 242 2.62 10.85 10.73
N GLN A 243 3.52 11.35 11.58
CA GLN A 243 3.28 12.56 12.38
C GLN A 243 3.07 13.79 11.48
N SER A 244 3.88 13.97 10.44
CA SER A 244 3.77 15.10 9.53
C SER A 244 2.48 15.05 8.71
N ILE A 245 2.11 13.89 8.17
CA ILE A 245 0.85 13.74 7.43
C ILE A 245 -0.35 13.90 8.37
N ALA A 246 -0.34 13.31 9.56
CA ALA A 246 -1.41 13.46 10.54
C ALA A 246 -1.63 14.93 10.91
N ARG A 247 -0.55 15.71 11.13
CA ARG A 247 -0.65 17.16 11.38
C ARG A 247 -1.25 17.92 10.19
N LEU A 248 -0.82 17.64 8.96
CA LEU A 248 -1.37 18.27 7.76
C LEU A 248 -2.85 17.95 7.56
N ARG A 249 -3.26 16.72 7.89
CA ARG A 249 -4.64 16.24 7.82
C ARG A 249 -5.50 16.88 8.92
N ALA A 250 -5.00 16.95 10.15
CA ALA A 250 -5.69 17.57 11.28
C ALA A 250 -5.95 19.07 11.03
N ALA A 251 -4.99 19.79 10.41
CA ALA A 251 -5.16 21.19 9.99
C ALA A 251 -6.31 21.40 8.97
N ARG A 252 -6.82 20.31 8.38
CA ARG A 252 -7.97 20.31 7.46
C ARG A 252 -9.18 19.57 8.03
N GLY A 253 -9.23 19.37 9.34
CA GLY A 253 -10.33 18.69 10.02
C GLY A 253 -10.46 17.21 9.66
N LYS A 254 -9.43 16.59 9.07
CA LYS A 254 -9.45 15.14 8.77
C LYS A 254 -9.02 14.37 10.02
N PRO A 255 -9.81 13.38 10.48
CA PRO A 255 -9.52 12.63 11.70
C PRO A 255 -8.29 11.74 11.51
N PRO A 256 -7.46 11.51 12.54
CA PRO A 256 -6.27 10.66 12.40
C PRO A 256 -6.58 9.26 11.87
N ALA A 257 -7.71 8.66 12.28
CA ALA A 257 -8.12 7.31 11.87
C ALA A 257 -8.30 7.14 10.36
N SER A 258 -8.56 8.24 9.63
CA SER A 258 -8.67 8.25 8.17
C SER A 258 -7.34 8.10 7.42
N LEU A 259 -6.23 8.05 8.16
CA LEU A 259 -4.94 7.55 7.72
C LEU A 259 -4.83 6.07 8.09
N VAL A 260 -4.57 5.21 7.10
CA VAL A 260 -4.41 3.77 7.25
C VAL A 260 -2.98 3.39 6.91
N VAL A 261 -2.34 2.61 7.77
CA VAL A 261 -1.05 1.96 7.49
C VAL A 261 -1.32 0.51 7.13
N LEU A 262 -1.01 0.13 5.89
CA LEU A 262 -1.08 -1.25 5.42
C LEU A 262 0.22 -1.98 5.79
N GLY A 263 0.11 -3.12 6.47
CA GLY A 263 1.25 -4.00 6.72
C GLY A 263 1.81 -4.58 5.42
N ALA A 264 3.13 -4.73 5.33
CA ALA A 264 3.73 -5.43 4.20
C ALA A 264 3.41 -6.92 4.27
N THR A 265 3.22 -7.57 3.12
CA THR A 265 2.96 -9.02 3.05
C THR A 265 4.18 -9.82 3.49
N LEU A 266 3.97 -11.10 3.80
CA LEU A 266 5.05 -12.05 4.08
C LEU A 266 5.19 -13.03 2.92
N PRO A 267 6.16 -12.83 2.01
CA PRO A 267 6.41 -13.75 0.91
C PRO A 267 6.83 -15.13 1.41
N VAL A 268 6.44 -16.18 0.69
CA VAL A 268 6.83 -17.55 1.02
C VAL A 268 7.99 -17.97 0.12
N PRO A 269 9.15 -18.32 0.68
CA PRO A 269 10.25 -18.90 -0.09
C PRO A 269 9.82 -20.16 -0.86
N HIS A 270 10.31 -20.32 -2.09
CA HIS A 270 9.95 -21.44 -2.96
C HIS A 270 8.44 -21.64 -3.14
N CYS A 271 7.69 -20.54 -3.22
CA CYS A 271 6.23 -20.53 -3.32
C CYS A 271 5.65 -21.49 -4.40
N THR A 272 6.40 -21.76 -5.48
CA THR A 272 6.00 -22.68 -6.56
C THR A 272 5.78 -24.13 -6.13
N ARG A 273 6.27 -24.54 -4.94
CA ARG A 273 6.06 -25.90 -4.43
C ARG A 273 4.65 -26.15 -3.89
N TYR A 274 3.87 -25.09 -3.68
CA TYR A 274 2.54 -25.17 -3.09
C TYR A 274 1.48 -24.95 -4.15
N SER A 275 0.53 -25.87 -4.26
CA SER A 275 -0.62 -25.77 -5.15
C SER A 275 -1.91 -25.35 -4.43
N GLN A 276 -1.85 -25.22 -3.10
CA GLN A 276 -2.98 -24.88 -2.24
C GLN A 276 -2.55 -23.92 -1.12
N PRO A 277 -3.50 -23.25 -0.44
CA PRO A 277 -3.19 -22.49 0.76
C PRO A 277 -2.50 -23.35 1.80
N ILE A 278 -1.59 -22.73 2.54
CA ILE A 278 -0.86 -23.38 3.64
C ILE A 278 -1.32 -22.83 4.99
N ASP A 279 -1.07 -23.56 6.06
CA ASP A 279 -1.27 -23.06 7.40
C ASP A 279 -0.08 -22.20 7.89
N LEU A 280 -0.21 -21.64 9.10
CA LEU A 280 0.84 -20.81 9.69
C LEU A 280 2.09 -21.62 10.05
N ALA A 281 1.94 -22.86 10.49
CA ALA A 281 3.07 -23.71 10.87
C ALA A 281 3.91 -24.07 9.63
N GLU A 282 3.26 -24.41 8.52
CA GLU A 282 3.90 -24.62 7.23
C GLU A 282 4.64 -23.37 6.73
N TYR A 283 4.02 -22.18 6.86
CA TYR A 283 4.69 -20.93 6.55
C TYR A 283 5.95 -20.73 7.40
N LEU A 284 5.83 -20.90 8.73
CA LEU A 284 6.95 -20.71 9.65
C LEU A 284 8.09 -21.69 9.38
N ALA A 285 7.77 -22.95 9.03
CA ALA A 285 8.76 -23.95 8.62
C ALA A 285 9.45 -23.55 7.31
N ALA A 286 8.69 -23.04 6.32
CA ALA A 286 9.23 -22.58 5.05
C ALA A 286 10.13 -21.35 5.20
N ASP A 287 9.76 -20.41 6.07
CA ASP A 287 10.60 -19.26 6.38
C ASP A 287 11.88 -19.72 7.10
N ALA A 288 11.77 -20.46 8.21
CA ALA A 288 12.91 -20.87 9.03
C ALA A 288 13.96 -21.73 8.28
N GLY A 289 13.52 -22.59 7.36
CA GLY A 289 14.35 -23.61 6.73
C GLY A 289 15.39 -23.11 5.73
N GLU A 290 15.26 -21.89 5.18
CA GLU A 290 15.95 -21.58 3.91
C GLU A 290 16.77 -20.30 3.91
N ARG A 291 18.10 -20.42 4.07
CA ARG A 291 19.06 -19.29 4.10
C ARG A 291 19.48 -18.78 2.71
N ARG A 292 19.22 -19.50 1.61
CA ARG A 292 19.78 -19.21 0.28
C ARG A 292 18.78 -18.62 -0.73
N VAL A 293 17.56 -18.31 -0.33
CA VAL A 293 16.59 -17.64 -1.20
C VAL A 293 16.96 -16.17 -1.42
N ARG A 294 16.99 -15.75 -2.68
CA ARG A 294 17.17 -14.34 -3.05
C ARG A 294 16.08 -13.50 -2.37
N TYR A 295 16.50 -12.49 -1.60
CA TYR A 295 15.66 -11.64 -0.73
C TYR A 295 15.11 -12.28 0.55
N GLY A 296 15.38 -13.56 0.86
CA GLY A 296 14.86 -14.22 2.06
C GLY A 296 15.28 -13.52 3.37
N ASN A 297 16.53 -13.04 3.45
CA ASN A 297 16.99 -12.25 4.60
C ASN A 297 16.26 -10.91 4.74
N SER A 298 15.88 -10.29 3.62
CA SER A 298 15.07 -9.08 3.61
C SER A 298 13.64 -9.37 4.09
N TRP A 299 13.04 -10.47 3.64
CA TRP A 299 11.68 -10.87 4.00
C TRP A 299 11.52 -11.20 5.48
N ARG A 300 12.48 -11.88 6.11
CA ARG A 300 12.48 -12.14 7.56
C ARG A 300 12.39 -10.88 8.43
N ARG A 301 12.89 -9.74 7.92
CA ARG A 301 12.82 -8.47 8.66
C ARG A 301 11.42 -7.87 8.65
N ILE A 302 10.56 -8.26 7.70
CA ILE A 302 9.24 -7.66 7.50
C ILE A 302 8.36 -7.84 8.73
N THR A 303 8.38 -8.99 9.41
CA THR A 303 7.61 -9.18 10.66
C THR A 303 7.95 -8.12 11.71
N ARG A 304 9.24 -7.82 11.91
CA ARG A 304 9.68 -6.75 12.82
C ARG A 304 9.25 -5.37 12.32
N LEU A 305 9.37 -5.11 11.01
CA LEU A 305 8.97 -3.82 10.43
C LEU A 305 7.45 -3.60 10.52
N ASN A 306 6.64 -4.63 10.32
CA ASN A 306 5.18 -4.60 10.50
C ASN A 306 4.81 -4.31 11.96
N TRP A 307 5.48 -4.94 12.92
CA TRP A 307 5.28 -4.65 14.34
C TRP A 307 5.59 -3.17 14.65
N VAL A 308 6.72 -2.64 14.18
CA VAL A 308 7.06 -1.21 14.33
C VAL A 308 6.03 -0.32 13.65
N ALA A 309 5.62 -0.65 12.42
CA ALA A 309 4.62 0.10 11.67
C ALA A 309 3.27 0.16 12.39
N SER A 310 2.82 -0.96 12.97
CA SER A 310 1.58 -1.03 13.75
C SER A 310 1.65 -0.16 15.01
N THR A 311 2.81 -0.15 15.68
CA THR A 311 3.04 0.65 16.88
C THR A 311 3.05 2.14 16.55
N LEU A 312 3.74 2.55 15.48
CA LEU A 312 3.81 3.94 15.03
C LEU A 312 2.47 4.43 14.46
N ALA A 313 1.74 3.57 13.75
CA ALA A 313 0.38 3.87 13.30
C ALA A 313 -0.51 4.22 14.50
N ARG A 314 -0.51 3.36 15.54
CA ARG A 314 -1.25 3.60 16.78
C ARG A 314 -0.83 4.90 17.46
N ALA A 315 0.48 5.16 17.56
CA ALA A 315 0.99 6.39 18.18
C ALA A 315 0.60 7.67 17.41
N ALA A 316 0.41 7.58 16.10
CA ALA A 316 -0.07 8.68 15.26
C ALA A 316 -1.61 8.79 15.20
N GLY A 317 -2.32 7.85 15.84
CA GLY A 317 -3.76 7.72 15.69
C GLY A 317 -4.21 7.28 14.29
N ALA A 318 -3.35 6.61 13.54
CA ALA A 318 -3.71 5.99 12.28
C ALA A 318 -4.31 4.59 12.53
N SER A 319 -5.17 4.14 11.61
CA SER A 319 -5.58 2.74 11.56
C SER A 319 -4.42 1.87 11.05
N TYR A 320 -4.28 0.64 11.54
CA TYR A 320 -3.34 -0.35 10.97
C TYR A 320 -4.12 -1.52 10.37
N LEU A 321 -3.84 -1.85 9.12
CA LEU A 321 -4.45 -2.95 8.39
C LEU A 321 -3.41 -4.05 8.16
N ALA A 322 -3.41 -5.05 9.05
CA ALA A 322 -2.59 -6.26 8.91
C ALA A 322 -3.07 -7.12 7.73
N VAL A 323 -2.18 -7.45 6.80
CA VAL A 323 -2.46 -8.37 5.68
C VAL A 323 -1.35 -9.41 5.50
N ASP A 324 -0.36 -9.40 6.37
CA ASP A 324 0.80 -10.28 6.36
C ASP A 324 0.42 -11.75 6.50
N GLU A 325 -0.27 -12.11 7.58
CA GLU A 325 -0.53 -13.51 7.91
C GLU A 325 -1.42 -14.20 6.85
N LEU A 326 -2.54 -13.57 6.48
CA LEU A 326 -3.43 -14.13 5.45
C LEU A 326 -2.74 -14.25 4.09
N SER A 327 -1.79 -13.35 3.77
CA SER A 327 -1.05 -13.40 2.50
C SER A 327 0.03 -14.49 2.53
N ALA A 328 0.72 -14.68 3.65
CA ALA A 328 1.69 -15.76 3.85
C ALA A 328 1.10 -17.15 3.62
N ARG A 329 -0.21 -17.30 3.87
CA ARG A 329 -0.94 -18.55 3.65
C ARG A 329 -1.30 -18.80 2.18
N ARG A 330 -0.88 -17.94 1.24
CA ARG A 330 -1.24 -18.01 -0.18
C ARG A 330 -0.07 -18.10 -1.18
N PRO A 331 0.93 -18.98 -0.95
CA PRO A 331 1.96 -19.22 -1.96
C PRO A 331 1.41 -19.79 -3.28
N ASP A 332 0.26 -20.45 -3.24
CA ASP A 332 -0.50 -20.96 -4.39
C ASP A 332 -1.01 -19.87 -5.32
N ALA A 333 -1.08 -18.62 -4.84
CA ALA A 333 -1.51 -17.47 -5.62
C ALA A 333 -0.36 -16.51 -5.95
N ALA A 334 0.88 -16.86 -5.64
CA ALA A 334 2.04 -16.06 -6.02
C ALA A 334 2.21 -16.03 -7.54
N MET A 335 2.70 -14.92 -8.09
CA MET A 335 2.92 -14.77 -9.54
C MET A 335 3.88 -15.81 -10.12
N ALA A 336 4.80 -16.31 -9.29
CA ALA A 336 5.68 -17.41 -9.65
C ALA A 336 4.92 -18.65 -10.16
N GLN A 337 3.67 -18.89 -9.73
CA GLN A 337 2.86 -20.02 -10.19
C GLN A 337 2.55 -19.93 -11.68
N ALA A 338 2.18 -18.73 -12.14
CA ALA A 338 1.94 -18.47 -13.55
C ALA A 338 3.24 -18.58 -14.38
N ALA A 339 4.37 -18.13 -13.82
CA ALA A 339 5.67 -18.16 -14.47
C ALA A 339 6.32 -19.56 -14.50
N ALA A 340 6.24 -20.34 -13.42
CA ALA A 340 6.82 -21.68 -13.29
C ALA A 340 6.17 -22.68 -14.24
N ALA A 341 4.92 -22.44 -14.62
CA ALA A 341 4.30 -23.22 -15.65
C ALA A 341 4.99 -23.01 -17.03
N ALA A 342 5.78 -21.95 -17.27
CA ALA A 342 6.27 -21.56 -18.61
C ALA A 342 7.25 -22.58 -19.15
N GLU A 343 7.24 -22.79 -20.48
CA GLU A 343 8.12 -23.76 -21.13
C GLU A 343 9.56 -23.64 -20.60
N PRO A 344 10.20 -24.76 -20.18
CA PRO A 344 11.51 -24.76 -19.53
C PRO A 344 12.62 -24.07 -20.33
N THR A 345 12.43 -23.95 -21.64
CA THR A 345 13.37 -23.31 -22.59
C THR A 345 13.25 -21.78 -22.66
N SER A 346 12.28 -21.18 -21.96
CA SER A 346 12.06 -19.73 -21.99
C SER A 346 13.02 -18.97 -21.07
N GLU A 347 13.41 -17.76 -21.46
CA GLU A 347 14.13 -16.78 -20.61
C GLU A 347 13.41 -16.49 -19.27
N ALA A 348 12.13 -16.85 -19.13
CA ALA A 348 11.39 -16.75 -17.88
C ALA A 348 11.80 -17.83 -16.86
N ALA A 349 12.18 -19.04 -17.29
CA ALA A 349 12.64 -20.13 -16.42
C ALA A 349 14.01 -19.82 -15.76
N LYS A 350 14.81 -18.94 -16.37
CA LYS A 350 16.09 -18.45 -15.82
C LYS A 350 15.93 -17.35 -14.76
N ARG A 351 14.72 -16.81 -14.58
CA ARG A 351 14.47 -15.71 -13.62
C ARG A 351 14.13 -16.28 -12.26
N VAL A 352 14.53 -15.55 -11.23
CA VAL A 352 14.13 -15.87 -9.85
C VAL A 352 12.59 -15.82 -9.75
N PRO A 353 11.94 -16.87 -9.25
CA PRO A 353 10.49 -16.92 -9.10
C PRO A 353 9.97 -15.71 -8.29
N ASP A 354 8.92 -15.05 -8.80
CA ASP A 354 8.28 -13.94 -8.10
C ASP A 354 7.32 -14.47 -7.02
N CYS A 355 7.87 -14.72 -5.84
CA CYS A 355 7.11 -15.11 -4.65
C CYS A 355 6.63 -13.92 -3.81
N LEU A 356 6.90 -12.69 -4.26
CA LEU A 356 6.54 -11.47 -3.55
C LEU A 356 5.15 -10.98 -3.95
N HIS A 357 4.88 -10.97 -5.26
CA HIS A 357 3.64 -10.47 -5.82
C HIS A 357 2.64 -11.60 -6.05
N TYR A 358 1.35 -11.26 -6.01
CA TYR A 358 0.26 -12.22 -6.20
C TYR A 358 -0.42 -12.06 -7.55
N CYS A 359 -0.94 -13.16 -8.10
CA CYS A 359 -1.86 -13.10 -9.21
C CYS A 359 -3.15 -12.37 -8.82
N GLN A 360 -3.76 -11.69 -9.79
CA GLN A 360 -5.01 -10.97 -9.66
C GLN A 360 -6.03 -11.47 -10.71
N PRO A 361 -7.25 -11.83 -10.30
CA PRO A 361 -7.80 -11.81 -8.94
C PRO A 361 -7.10 -12.82 -8.00
N GLY A 362 -7.14 -12.55 -6.68
CA GLY A 362 -6.34 -13.29 -5.71
C GLY A 362 -6.29 -12.66 -4.32
N PRO A 363 -5.24 -12.94 -3.51
CA PRO A 363 -5.14 -12.47 -2.12
C PRO A 363 -5.29 -10.96 -1.92
N THR A 364 -4.91 -10.17 -2.93
CA THR A 364 -5.10 -8.72 -2.94
C THR A 364 -6.56 -8.28 -2.84
N ASP A 365 -7.50 -9.13 -3.27
CA ASP A 365 -8.94 -8.85 -3.19
C ASP A 365 -9.44 -8.99 -1.76
N ALA A 366 -8.84 -9.89 -0.97
CA ALA A 366 -9.06 -9.91 0.47
C ALA A 366 -8.52 -8.64 1.15
N TRP A 367 -7.39 -8.07 0.68
CA TRP A 367 -6.89 -6.80 1.22
C TRP A 367 -7.86 -5.66 0.92
N SER A 368 -8.38 -5.60 -0.30
CA SER A 368 -9.41 -4.65 -0.71
C SER A 368 -10.69 -4.80 0.12
N ASN A 369 -11.15 -6.03 0.34
CA ASN A 369 -12.33 -6.29 1.17
C ASN A 369 -12.11 -5.91 2.65
N LEU A 370 -10.94 -6.20 3.20
CA LEU A 370 -10.56 -5.78 4.55
C LEU A 370 -10.52 -4.26 4.68
N LEU A 371 -9.95 -3.56 3.70
CA LEU A 371 -9.95 -2.10 3.67
C LEU A 371 -11.39 -1.55 3.63
N LEU A 372 -12.26 -2.10 2.79
CA LEU A 372 -13.67 -1.66 2.72
C LEU A 372 -14.43 -1.93 4.02
N ASN A 373 -14.19 -3.06 4.69
CA ASN A 373 -14.76 -3.35 6.01
C ASN A 373 -14.25 -2.35 7.08
N LEU A 374 -12.96 -1.99 7.04
CA LEU A 374 -12.38 -0.94 7.88
C LEU A 374 -13.07 0.41 7.62
N LEU A 375 -13.23 0.82 6.36
CA LEU A 375 -13.91 2.07 6.02
C LEU A 375 -15.40 2.05 6.45
N ALA A 376 -16.10 0.93 6.29
CA ALA A 376 -17.48 0.78 6.74
C ALA A 376 -17.62 0.87 8.26
N SER A 377 -16.61 0.41 9.00
CA SER A 377 -16.60 0.52 10.47
C SER A 377 -16.44 1.97 10.95
N TRP A 378 -15.75 2.83 10.19
CA TRP A 378 -15.70 4.27 10.47
C TRP A 378 -17.10 4.89 10.42
N GLN A 379 -17.89 4.55 9.39
CA GLN A 379 -19.27 5.01 9.26
C GLN A 379 -20.13 4.57 10.45
N ARG A 380 -20.03 3.31 10.88
CA ARG A 380 -20.79 2.76 12.03
C ARG A 380 -20.40 3.43 13.34
N GLY A 381 -19.12 3.73 13.53
CA GLY A 381 -18.60 4.47 14.70
C GLY A 381 -18.91 5.97 14.70
N GLY A 382 -19.78 6.45 13.79
CA GLY A 382 -20.17 7.86 13.71
C GLY A 382 -19.14 8.77 13.03
N LEU A 383 -18.04 8.23 12.50
CA LEU A 383 -17.06 9.00 11.74
C LEU A 383 -17.64 9.30 10.35
N ARG A 384 -18.27 10.47 10.22
CA ARG A 384 -18.64 11.06 8.93
C ARG A 384 -17.63 12.12 8.59
N LEU A 385 -16.89 11.95 7.50
CA LEU A 385 -16.04 13.03 7.01
C LEU A 385 -16.94 14.11 6.41
N PRO A 386 -16.74 15.40 6.74
CA PRO A 386 -17.50 16.47 6.11
C PRO A 386 -17.32 16.38 4.60
N ALA A 387 -18.43 16.50 3.86
CA ALA A 387 -18.39 16.58 2.41
C ALA A 387 -17.49 17.76 2.04
N ALA A 388 -16.37 17.49 1.35
CA ALA A 388 -15.49 18.56 0.91
C ALA A 388 -16.27 19.46 -0.06
N ALA A 389 -16.27 20.76 0.21
CA ALA A 389 -16.84 21.76 -0.67
C ALA A 389 -16.00 21.85 -1.95
N GLY A 390 -16.34 21.08 -2.99
CA GLY A 390 -15.81 21.20 -4.37
C GLY A 390 -14.29 21.09 -4.60
N ASP A 391 -13.47 21.09 -3.54
CA ASP A 391 -12.02 21.26 -3.60
C ASP A 391 -11.28 19.91 -3.51
N GLY A 392 -10.08 19.85 -4.11
CA GLY A 392 -9.23 18.65 -4.06
C GLY A 392 -9.49 17.68 -5.21
N PHE A 393 -9.73 16.40 -4.91
CA PHE A 393 -9.83 15.32 -5.92
C PHE A 393 -10.98 15.52 -6.94
N PHE A 394 -12.02 16.28 -6.58
CA PHE A 394 -13.14 16.62 -7.45
C PHE A 394 -13.00 17.99 -8.12
N GLY A 395 -11.95 18.76 -7.81
CA GLY A 395 -11.61 19.99 -8.54
C GLY A 395 -11.00 19.72 -9.92
N VAL A 396 -10.86 18.46 -10.31
CA VAL A 396 -10.50 18.03 -11.67
C VAL A 396 -11.70 17.28 -12.25
N GLU A 397 -12.16 17.76 -13.41
CA GLU A 397 -13.27 17.16 -14.17
C GLU A 397 -13.07 15.66 -14.44
N ALA A 398 -14.16 14.91 -14.55
CA ALA A 398 -14.11 13.45 -14.64
C ALA A 398 -13.40 12.92 -15.89
N ASP A 399 -13.65 13.54 -17.04
CA ASP A 399 -12.95 13.26 -18.28
C ASP A 399 -11.43 13.47 -18.14
N LYS A 400 -11.02 14.58 -17.50
CA LYS A 400 -9.61 14.93 -17.25
C LYS A 400 -8.96 13.99 -16.25
N TRP A 401 -9.68 13.59 -15.20
CA TRP A 401 -9.18 12.70 -14.16
C TRP A 401 -8.71 11.36 -14.70
N VAL A 402 -9.39 10.82 -15.72
CA VAL A 402 -9.04 9.54 -16.35
C VAL A 402 -8.21 9.71 -17.62
N SER A 403 -8.37 10.80 -18.38
CA SER A 403 -7.62 10.99 -19.63
C SER A 403 -6.21 11.54 -19.44
N MET A 404 -5.97 12.36 -18.40
CA MET A 404 -4.70 13.02 -18.18
C MET A 404 -3.66 12.12 -17.51
N ARG A 405 -2.42 12.19 -17.99
CA ARG A 405 -1.27 11.57 -17.33
C ARG A 405 -0.97 12.29 -16.03
N GLY A 406 -1.09 11.59 -14.91
CA GLY A 406 -0.84 12.17 -13.60
C GLY A 406 -1.85 13.25 -13.21
N ALA A 407 -3.14 13.03 -13.46
CA ALA A 407 -4.21 13.95 -13.03
C ALA A 407 -4.10 14.32 -11.52
N GLY A 408 -3.74 13.35 -10.69
CA GLY A 408 -3.48 13.61 -9.26
C GLY A 408 -2.29 14.57 -9.00
N LEU A 409 -1.31 14.67 -9.90
CA LEU A 409 -0.17 15.59 -9.76
C LEU A 409 -0.59 17.05 -9.89
N HIS A 410 -1.65 17.33 -10.66
CA HIS A 410 -2.20 18.68 -10.75
C HIS A 410 -2.69 19.17 -9.38
N LEU A 411 -3.19 18.28 -8.52
CA LEU A 411 -3.60 18.59 -7.15
C LEU A 411 -2.42 19.01 -6.25
N GLU A 412 -1.21 18.50 -6.52
CA GLU A 412 -0.04 18.88 -5.73
C GLU A 412 0.37 20.33 -6.01
N ARG A 413 0.21 20.79 -7.26
CA ARG A 413 0.61 22.15 -7.67
C ARG A 413 -0.34 23.23 -7.13
N SER A 414 -1.64 22.96 -7.06
CA SER A 414 -2.63 23.91 -6.52
C SER A 414 -2.51 24.08 -4.99
N SER A 415 -1.92 23.12 -4.28
CA SER A 415 -1.74 23.14 -2.83
C SER A 415 -0.50 23.90 -2.31
N GLN A 416 0.17 24.69 -3.15
CA GLN A 416 1.47 25.30 -2.84
C GLN A 416 1.48 26.17 -1.57
N ARG A 417 0.38 26.88 -1.26
CA ARG A 417 0.32 27.87 -0.16
C ARG A 417 0.54 27.31 1.26
N SER A 418 0.35 26.00 1.51
CA SER A 418 0.53 25.41 2.85
C SER A 418 1.91 24.80 3.08
N ALA A 419 2.83 24.90 2.12
CA ALA A 419 4.11 24.19 2.16
C ALA A 419 5.15 24.78 3.11
N ASP A 420 5.15 26.10 3.27
CA ASP A 420 6.30 26.82 3.83
C ASP A 420 6.46 26.62 5.35
N LYS A 421 5.44 26.06 6.01
CA LYS A 421 5.45 25.73 7.45
C LYS A 421 5.59 24.24 7.73
N ALA A 422 5.68 23.39 6.71
CA ALA A 422 5.81 21.95 6.92
C ALA A 422 7.22 21.59 7.46
N PRO A 423 7.34 20.61 8.36
CA PRO A 423 8.65 20.14 8.82
C PRO A 423 9.46 19.60 7.64
N SER A 424 10.76 19.89 7.59
CA SER A 424 11.63 19.38 6.53
C SER A 424 12.33 18.12 7.01
N LEU A 425 12.25 17.06 6.20
CA LEU A 425 12.94 15.80 6.45
C LEU A 425 14.46 15.99 6.49
N THR A 426 14.98 16.97 5.74
CA THR A 426 16.43 17.22 5.64
C THR A 426 17.03 17.90 6.87
N LYS A 427 16.18 18.47 7.74
CA LYS A 427 16.59 19.14 8.99
C LYS A 427 16.59 18.20 10.19
N GLU A 428 16.13 16.96 10.02
CA GLU A 428 16.06 15.98 11.09
C GLU A 428 17.46 15.48 11.47
N TRP A 429 17.79 15.47 12.76
CA TRP A 429 19.13 15.08 13.24
C TRP A 429 19.53 13.65 12.88
N TRP A 430 18.54 12.77 12.68
CA TRP A 430 18.71 11.37 12.34
C TRP A 430 18.75 11.13 10.83
N TRP A 431 18.59 12.18 10.02
CA TRP A 431 18.56 12.09 8.56
C TRP A 431 19.94 11.71 8.00
N PRO A 432 20.10 10.51 7.41
CA PRO A 432 21.43 10.01 7.05
C PRO A 432 22.02 10.68 5.79
N PHE A 433 21.23 11.51 5.08
CA PHE A 433 21.60 12.08 3.78
C PHE A 433 22.05 13.55 3.85
N GLY A 434 22.11 14.15 5.05
CA GLY A 434 22.50 15.55 5.23
C GLY A 434 23.94 15.87 4.79
N ASN A 435 24.85 14.89 4.84
CA ASN A 435 26.27 15.08 4.51
C ASN A 435 26.61 14.94 3.01
N CYS A 436 25.73 14.34 2.19
CA CYS A 436 26.00 14.22 0.75
C CYS A 436 25.95 15.57 0.01
N SER A 437 25.37 16.61 0.63
CA SER A 437 25.40 17.98 0.11
C SER A 437 26.79 18.63 0.21
N ARG A 438 27.63 18.20 1.17
CA ARG A 438 28.92 18.85 1.48
C ARG A 438 30.13 18.24 0.75
N THR A 439 30.03 16.99 0.28
CA THR A 439 31.19 16.24 -0.26
C THR A 439 31.59 16.62 -1.69
N ARG A 440 30.72 17.28 -2.48
CA ARG A 440 31.11 17.87 -3.77
C ARG A 440 31.62 19.31 -3.67
N GLU A 441 31.11 20.10 -2.73
CA GLU A 441 31.64 21.45 -2.47
C GLU A 441 33.10 21.38 -2.03
N LYS A 442 33.46 20.50 -1.08
CA LYS A 442 34.87 20.33 -0.69
C LYS A 442 35.77 19.91 -1.86
N ARG A 443 35.36 18.98 -2.72
CA ARG A 443 36.14 18.58 -3.90
C ARG A 443 36.26 19.69 -4.95
N ALA A 444 35.22 20.50 -5.14
CA ALA A 444 35.28 21.64 -6.06
C ALA A 444 36.15 22.77 -5.53
N THR A 445 36.09 23.05 -4.23
CA THR A 445 36.95 24.07 -3.58
C THR A 445 38.41 23.62 -3.47
N GLU A 446 38.68 22.32 -3.31
CA GLU A 446 40.03 21.76 -3.35
C GLU A 446 40.61 21.74 -4.78
N LEU A 447 39.79 21.47 -5.81
CA LEU A 447 40.22 21.59 -7.22
C LEU A 447 40.48 23.05 -7.63
N ILE A 448 39.68 24.00 -7.16
CA ILE A 448 39.88 25.44 -7.41
C ILE A 448 41.07 26.00 -6.61
N ARG A 449 41.46 25.38 -5.49
CA ARG A 449 42.68 25.74 -4.75
C ARG A 449 43.95 25.05 -5.27
N ALA A 450 43.79 24.02 -6.11
CA ALA A 450 44.88 23.28 -6.74
C ALA A 450 45.13 23.71 -8.20
N MET A 451 44.32 24.62 -8.73
CA MET A 451 44.56 25.41 -9.95
C MET A 451 44.98 26.82 -9.53
#